data_AF-A0A9J9LG90-F1
#
_entry.id   AF-A0A9J9LG90-F1
#
_cell.length_a   1.000
_cell.length_b   1.000
_cell.length_c   1.000
_cell.angle_alpha   90.00
_cell.angle_beta   90.00
_cell.angle_gamma   90.00
#
_symmetry.space_group_name_H-M   'P 1'
#
loop_
_entity.id
_entity.type
_entity.pdbx_description
1 polymer ?
#
loop_
_entity_poly.entity_id
_entity_poly.type
_entity_poly.pdbx_seq_one_letter_code
_entity_poly.pdbx_strand_id
1 'polypeptide(L)'
;MATASAAPFVDPVHRTSVDHQGRSLDVTYRADTKVSTRQIGMSAGTRPTTERCLWTARVAVVRDVAGTRGASLSHRLDADQIIRGSHFGKCSENRAQVASSIVRRSNEVKAHLAEVARGDGVRLANDISSAKHFAAN
;
A
#
# COMPACT_ATOMS: atom_id res chain seq x y z
N MET A 1 34.34 1.08 -6.08
CA MET A 1 33.19 0.69 -5.23
C MET A 1 31.93 1.25 -5.87
N ALA A 2 31.00 0.40 -6.30
CA ALA A 2 29.75 0.85 -6.93
C ALA A 2 28.69 1.07 -5.83
N THR A 3 28.23 2.31 -5.68
CA THR A 3 27.09 2.67 -4.83
C THR A 3 25.80 2.22 -5.51
N ALA A 4 25.14 1.20 -4.96
CA ALA A 4 23.79 0.84 -5.38
C ALA A 4 22.81 1.88 -4.83
N SER A 5 22.33 2.79 -5.69
CA SER A 5 21.19 3.65 -5.36
C SER A 5 19.96 2.77 -5.16
N ALA A 6 19.43 2.73 -3.94
CA ALA A 6 18.11 2.17 -3.69
C ALA A 6 17.08 3.07 -4.40
N ALA A 7 16.46 2.57 -5.47
CA ALA A 7 15.31 3.25 -6.05
C ALA A 7 14.25 3.41 -4.96
N PRO A 8 13.62 4.60 -4.83
CA PRO A 8 12.52 4.75 -3.89
C PRO A 8 11.45 3.72 -4.23
N PHE A 9 11.03 2.95 -3.25
CA PHE A 9 9.85 2.11 -3.40
C PHE A 9 8.66 3.05 -3.62
N VAL A 10 8.13 3.05 -4.83
CA VAL A 10 6.89 3.76 -5.13
C VAL A 10 5.75 2.81 -4.80
N ASP A 11 4.98 3.16 -3.79
CA ASP A 11 3.76 2.41 -3.45
C ASP A 11 2.87 2.31 -4.70
N PRO A 12 2.33 1.12 -5.00
CA PRO A 12 1.43 0.97 -6.13
C PRO A 12 0.22 1.89 -6.05
N VAL A 13 -0.21 2.34 -7.23
CA VAL A 13 -1.42 3.16 -7.39
C VAL A 13 -2.35 2.53 -8.41
N HIS A 14 -3.65 2.67 -8.19
CA HIS A 14 -4.70 2.34 -9.13
C HIS A 14 -5.55 3.58 -9.37
N ARG A 15 -5.79 3.92 -10.63
CA ARG A 15 -6.55 5.11 -11.03
C ARG A 15 -7.78 4.69 -11.80
N THR A 16 -8.89 5.37 -11.53
CA THR A 16 -10.16 5.24 -12.24
C THR A 16 -10.84 6.62 -12.26
N SER A 17 -11.97 6.72 -12.93
CA SER A 17 -12.86 7.87 -12.82
C SER A 17 -14.24 7.44 -12.35
N VAL A 18 -15.01 8.40 -11.84
CA VAL A 18 -16.42 8.24 -11.50
C VAL A 18 -17.20 9.41 -12.07
N ASP A 19 -18.34 9.13 -12.70
CA ASP A 19 -19.26 10.17 -13.14
C ASP A 19 -20.16 10.60 -11.99
N HIS A 20 -20.18 11.90 -11.72
CA HIS A 20 -21.04 12.52 -10.72
C HIS A 20 -21.65 13.81 -11.27
N GLN A 21 -22.97 13.88 -11.32
CA GLN A 21 -23.72 15.05 -11.82
C GLN A 21 -23.25 15.55 -13.20
N GLY A 22 -22.97 14.61 -14.12
CA GLY A 22 -22.52 14.92 -15.49
C GLY A 22 -21.04 15.30 -15.61
N ARG A 23 -20.24 15.08 -14.55
CA ARG A 23 -18.79 15.35 -14.54
C ARG A 23 -18.02 14.09 -14.19
N SER A 24 -16.98 13.81 -14.96
CA SER A 24 -15.99 12.77 -14.60
C SER A 24 -15.02 13.33 -13.57
N LEU A 25 -14.90 12.63 -12.43
CA LEU A 25 -13.97 12.95 -11.34
C LEU A 25 -12.89 11.88 -11.29
N ASP A 26 -11.62 12.30 -11.19
CA ASP A 26 -10.49 11.39 -11.07
C ASP A 26 -10.40 10.81 -9.66
N VAL A 27 -10.23 9.49 -9.57
CA VAL A 27 -10.10 8.74 -8.33
C VAL A 27 -8.79 7.97 -8.33
N THR A 28 -7.98 8.18 -7.30
CA THR A 28 -6.71 7.48 -7.11
C THR A 28 -6.77 6.66 -5.83
N TYR A 29 -6.57 5.35 -5.95
CA TYR A 29 -6.36 4.43 -4.84
C TYR A 29 -4.85 4.21 -4.69
N ARG A 30 -4.31 4.52 -3.52
CA ARG A 30 -2.88 4.42 -3.20
C ARG A 30 -2.68 3.44 -2.06
N ALA A 31 -1.63 2.63 -2.15
CA ALA A 31 -1.16 1.85 -1.02
C ALA A 31 -0.41 2.74 -0.01
N ASP A 32 -0.65 2.53 1.29
CA ASP A 32 0.22 2.99 2.38
C ASP A 32 0.76 1.75 3.10
N THR A 33 2.00 1.38 2.77
CA THR A 33 2.61 0.12 3.22
C THR A 33 3.44 0.33 4.50
N LYS A 34 3.03 -0.33 5.60
CA LYS A 34 3.78 -0.35 6.86
C LYS A 34 4.39 -1.73 7.11
N VAL A 35 5.70 -1.77 7.30
CA VAL A 35 6.46 -3.02 7.50
C VAL A 35 6.90 -3.14 8.94
N SER A 36 6.63 -4.29 9.54
CA SER A 36 7.19 -4.69 10.83
C SER A 36 8.01 -5.98 10.68
N THR A 37 9.04 -6.11 11.50
CA THR A 37 9.89 -7.31 11.54
C THR A 37 9.97 -7.88 12.95
N ARG A 38 10.17 -9.18 13.04
CA ARG A 38 10.36 -9.91 14.29
C ARG A 38 11.45 -10.94 14.10
N GLN A 39 12.52 -10.81 14.87
CA GLN A 39 13.57 -11.82 14.90
C GLN A 39 13.18 -12.96 15.84
N ILE A 40 13.40 -14.19 15.39
CA ILE A 40 13.24 -15.41 16.20
C ILE A 40 14.49 -16.28 16.05
N GLY A 41 14.64 -17.28 16.91
CA GLY A 41 15.78 -18.20 16.90
C GLY A 41 16.98 -17.68 17.66
N MET A 42 18.05 -18.47 17.67
CA MET A 42 19.27 -18.20 18.45
C MET A 42 20.52 -18.45 17.59
N SER A 43 21.54 -17.59 17.76
CA SER A 43 22.89 -17.82 17.26
C SER A 43 23.74 -18.49 18.35
N ALA A 44 24.15 -19.75 18.15
CA ALA A 44 24.97 -20.48 19.11
C ALA A 44 26.45 -20.54 18.66
N GLY A 45 27.10 -19.38 18.60
CA GLY A 45 28.54 -19.26 18.32
C GLY A 45 28.97 -19.93 17.02
N THR A 46 29.76 -21.00 17.12
CA THR A 46 30.33 -21.74 15.98
C THR A 46 29.32 -22.63 15.23
N ARG A 47 28.08 -22.74 15.70
CA ARG A 47 27.03 -23.52 15.03
C ARG A 47 26.27 -22.67 14.00
N PRO A 48 25.75 -23.27 12.91
CA PRO A 48 24.82 -22.62 12.02
C PRO A 48 23.66 -21.98 12.79
N THR A 49 23.39 -20.70 12.50
CA THR A 49 22.34 -19.96 13.18
C THR A 49 20.95 -20.50 12.83
N THR A 50 20.07 -20.55 13.84
CA THR A 50 18.63 -20.83 13.62
C THR A 50 17.82 -19.54 13.52
N GLU A 51 18.50 -18.39 13.50
CA GLU A 51 17.85 -17.10 13.42
C GLU A 51 17.00 -17.00 12.16
N ARG A 52 15.81 -16.45 12.32
CA ARG A 52 14.96 -16.06 11.20
C ARG A 52 14.42 -14.67 11.45
N CYS A 53 14.41 -13.87 10.39
CA CYS A 53 13.67 -12.64 10.36
C CYS A 53 12.28 -12.91 9.78
N LEU A 54 11.26 -12.83 10.62
CA LEU A 54 9.88 -12.77 10.18
C LEU A 54 9.55 -11.32 9.82
N TRP A 55 8.80 -11.11 8.75
CA TRP A 55 8.33 -9.78 8.38
C TRP A 55 6.83 -9.81 8.03
N THR A 56 6.17 -8.70 8.29
CA THR A 56 4.77 -8.45 7.98
C THR A 56 4.66 -7.07 7.34
N ALA A 57 4.07 -7.00 6.16
CA ALA A 57 3.67 -5.77 5.51
C ALA A 57 2.15 -5.63 5.63
N ARG A 58 1.70 -4.56 6.30
CA ARG A 58 0.31 -4.11 6.30
C ARG A 58 0.16 -3.07 5.20
N VAL A 59 -0.65 -3.38 4.21
CA VAL A 59 -0.95 -2.52 3.06
C VAL A 59 -2.32 -1.91 3.30
N ALA A 60 -2.32 -0.65 3.70
CA ALA A 60 -3.54 0.13 3.78
C ALA A 60 -3.94 0.68 2.42
N VAL A 61 -5.23 0.94 2.22
CA VAL A 61 -5.72 1.62 1.00
C VAL A 61 -6.24 3.00 1.35
N VAL A 62 -5.69 4.01 0.70
CA VAL A 62 -6.16 5.39 0.76
C VAL A 62 -6.73 5.75 -0.60
N ARG A 63 -7.93 6.31 -0.61
CA ARG A 63 -8.60 6.82 -1.80
C ARG A 63 -8.57 8.33 -1.80
N ASP A 64 -8.11 8.91 -2.88
CA ASP A 64 -8.13 10.35 -3.13
C ASP A 64 -8.98 10.64 -4.35
N VAL A 65 -9.91 11.58 -4.20
CA VAL A 65 -10.77 12.07 -5.29
C VAL A 65 -10.39 13.51 -5.57
N ALA A 66 -10.12 13.84 -6.83
CA ALA A 66 -9.92 15.21 -7.26
C ALA A 66 -11.27 15.81 -7.68
N GLY A 67 -11.66 16.86 -6.96
CA GLY A 67 -12.88 17.61 -7.20
C GLY A 67 -12.64 18.89 -8.00
N THR A 68 -13.62 19.78 -7.95
CA THR A 68 -13.63 21.03 -8.71
C THR A 68 -12.94 22.14 -7.90
N ARG A 69 -12.38 23.15 -8.57
CA ARG A 69 -11.76 24.33 -7.92
C ARG A 69 -10.73 23.99 -6.84
N GLY A 70 -9.96 22.91 -7.02
CA GLY A 70 -8.93 22.48 -6.08
C GLY A 70 -9.44 21.66 -4.87
N ALA A 71 -10.73 21.32 -4.82
CA ALA A 71 -11.25 20.42 -3.80
C ALA A 71 -10.63 19.02 -3.93
N SER A 72 -10.32 18.39 -2.79
CA SER A 72 -9.88 16.99 -2.75
C SER A 72 -10.55 16.27 -1.58
N LEU A 73 -10.89 15.01 -1.79
CA LEU A 73 -11.44 14.14 -0.76
C LEU A 73 -10.49 12.96 -0.57
N SER A 74 -9.91 12.83 0.61
CA SER A 74 -9.04 11.71 0.96
C SER A 74 -9.71 10.85 2.03
N HIS A 75 -9.75 9.53 1.83
CA HIS A 75 -10.39 8.60 2.74
C HIS A 75 -9.60 7.30 2.87
N ARG A 76 -9.35 6.85 4.11
CA ARG A 76 -8.75 5.53 4.38
C ARG A 76 -9.85 4.46 4.34
N LEU A 77 -9.68 3.45 3.50
CA LEU A 77 -10.63 2.36 3.37
C LEU A 77 -10.32 1.24 4.36
N ASP A 78 -11.38 0.60 4.87
CA ASP A 78 -11.31 -0.56 5.77
C ASP A 78 -11.05 -1.84 4.99
N ALA A 79 -9.96 -1.84 4.21
CA ALA A 79 -9.60 -2.89 3.26
C ALA A 79 -8.09 -3.19 3.31
N ASP A 80 -7.54 -3.28 4.52
CA ASP A 80 -6.12 -3.57 4.72
C ASP A 80 -5.77 -4.99 4.23
N GLN A 81 -4.72 -5.11 3.43
CA GLN A 81 -4.12 -6.39 3.05
C GLN A 81 -2.90 -6.67 3.92
N ILE A 82 -2.74 -7.92 4.39
CA ILE A 82 -1.57 -8.34 5.16
C ILE A 82 -0.74 -9.34 4.37
N ILE A 83 0.50 -8.97 4.07
CA ILE A 83 1.48 -9.83 3.39
C ILE A 83 2.55 -10.22 4.40
N ARG A 84 2.92 -11.51 4.43
CA ARG A 84 3.91 -12.04 5.37
C ARG A 84 5.01 -12.80 4.65
N GLY A 85 6.16 -12.88 5.29
CA GLY A 85 7.23 -13.77 4.87
C GLY A 85 8.33 -13.91 5.91
N SER A 86 9.40 -14.59 5.51
CA SER A 86 10.58 -14.75 6.36
C SER A 86 11.85 -14.82 5.54
N HIS A 87 12.96 -14.49 6.18
CA HIS A 87 14.33 -14.68 5.68
C HIS A 87 15.17 -15.36 6.76
N PHE A 88 16.23 -16.07 6.34
CA PHE A 88 17.21 -16.64 7.27
C PHE A 88 18.13 -15.56 7.83
N GLY A 89 18.54 -15.70 9.09
CA GLY A 89 19.43 -14.76 9.77
C GLY A 89 18.69 -13.60 10.45
N LYS A 90 19.46 -12.58 10.85
CA LYS A 90 18.98 -11.46 11.67
C LYS A 90 18.14 -10.47 10.87
N CYS A 91 17.18 -9.81 11.53
CA CYS A 91 16.39 -8.79 10.85
C CYS A 91 17.18 -7.54 10.45
N SER A 92 18.23 -7.21 11.21
CA SER A 92 19.14 -6.09 10.89
C SER A 92 19.87 -6.30 9.56
N GLU A 93 20.26 -7.54 9.25
CA GLU A 93 21.00 -7.92 8.04
C GLU A 93 20.07 -8.13 6.84
N ASN A 94 18.80 -8.46 7.09
CA ASN A 94 17.83 -8.78 6.04
C ASN A 94 17.00 -7.58 5.54
N ARG A 95 17.26 -6.35 5.99
CA ARG A 95 16.44 -5.17 5.61
C ARG A 95 16.23 -5.02 4.10
N ALA A 96 17.31 -5.15 3.31
CA ALA A 96 17.24 -5.07 1.86
C ALA A 96 16.46 -6.23 1.23
N GLN A 97 16.59 -7.44 1.79
CA GLN A 97 15.87 -8.62 1.32
C GLN A 97 14.37 -8.53 1.64
N VAL A 98 14.00 -7.97 2.80
CA VAL A 98 12.60 -7.68 3.14
C VAL A 98 12.02 -6.67 2.15
N ALA A 99 12.72 -5.57 1.87
CA ALA A 99 12.29 -4.58 0.89
C ALA A 99 12.11 -5.20 -0.52
N SER A 100 13.07 -6.02 -0.97
CA SER A 100 12.97 -6.74 -2.25
C SER A 100 11.77 -7.69 -2.29
N SER A 101 11.49 -8.42 -1.19
CA SER A 101 10.31 -9.28 -1.10
C SER A 101 9.00 -8.51 -1.25
N ILE A 102 8.91 -7.30 -0.69
CA ILE A 102 7.73 -6.43 -0.83
C ILE A 102 7.61 -5.91 -2.26
N VAL A 103 8.71 -5.47 -2.88
CA VAL A 103 8.73 -5.04 -4.29
C VAL A 103 8.23 -6.15 -5.22
N ARG A 104 8.67 -7.39 -5.00
CA ARG A 104 8.23 -8.57 -5.78
C ARG A 104 6.73 -8.85 -5.63
N ARG A 105 6.10 -8.34 -4.57
CA ARG A 105 4.66 -8.45 -4.30
C ARG A 105 3.86 -7.27 -4.84
N SER A 106 4.49 -6.34 -5.57
CA SER A 106 3.81 -5.17 -6.15
C SER A 106 2.60 -5.53 -7.02
N ASN A 107 2.66 -6.63 -7.78
CA ASN A 107 1.52 -7.07 -8.60
C ASN A 107 0.34 -7.56 -7.74
N GLU A 108 0.61 -8.22 -6.61
CA GLU A 108 -0.42 -8.63 -5.64
C GLU A 108 -1.10 -7.40 -5.03
N VAL A 109 -0.32 -6.39 -4.66
CA VAL A 109 -0.86 -5.11 -4.15
C VAL A 109 -1.67 -4.37 -5.22
N LYS A 110 -1.20 -4.31 -6.48
CA LYS A 110 -1.95 -3.71 -7.58
C LYS A 110 -3.29 -4.39 -7.80
N ALA A 111 -3.32 -5.72 -7.77
CA ALA A 111 -4.55 -6.49 -7.90
C ALA A 111 -5.51 -6.20 -6.74
N HIS A 112 -4.99 -6.10 -5.51
CA HIS A 112 -5.77 -5.72 -4.33
C HIS A 112 -6.39 -4.32 -4.48
N LEU A 113 -5.61 -3.32 -4.91
CA LEU A 113 -6.13 -1.97 -5.13
C LEU A 113 -7.26 -1.94 -6.17
N ALA A 114 -7.14 -2.73 -7.24
CA ALA A 114 -8.18 -2.85 -8.26
C ALA A 114 -9.45 -3.55 -7.73
N GLU A 115 -9.32 -4.57 -6.89
CA GLU A 115 -10.46 -5.21 -6.20
C GLU A 115 -11.17 -4.22 -5.28
N VAL A 116 -10.42 -3.51 -4.44
CA VAL A 116 -10.98 -2.51 -3.53
C VAL A 116 -11.69 -1.41 -4.30
N ALA A 117 -11.10 -0.91 -5.39
CA ALA A 117 -11.72 0.10 -6.24
C ALA A 117 -13.06 -0.39 -6.85
N ARG A 118 -13.15 -1.65 -7.29
CA ARG A 118 -14.40 -2.23 -7.79
C ARG A 118 -15.50 -2.31 -6.72
N GLY A 119 -15.14 -2.62 -5.47
CA GLY A 119 -16.09 -2.73 -4.37
C GLY A 119 -16.54 -1.40 -3.76
N ASP A 120 -15.82 -0.31 -4.02
CA ASP A 120 -15.99 0.97 -3.30
C ASP A 120 -17.04 1.92 -3.91
N GLY A 121 -17.57 1.63 -5.11
CA GLY A 121 -18.40 2.56 -5.89
C GLY A 121 -19.59 3.18 -5.14
N VAL A 122 -20.33 2.39 -4.36
CA VAL A 122 -21.49 2.89 -3.58
C VAL A 122 -21.04 3.86 -2.49
N ARG A 123 -19.98 3.52 -1.75
CA ARG A 123 -19.43 4.37 -0.68
C ARG A 123 -18.88 5.67 -1.26
N LEU A 124 -18.12 5.57 -2.35
CA LEU A 124 -17.58 6.72 -3.07
C LEU A 124 -18.67 7.70 -3.50
N ALA A 125 -19.76 7.21 -4.10
CA ALA A 125 -20.88 8.06 -4.52
C ALA A 125 -21.53 8.79 -3.33
N ASN A 126 -21.68 8.11 -2.19
CA ASN A 126 -22.20 8.71 -0.96
C ASN A 126 -21.26 9.77 -0.37
N ASP A 127 -19.96 9.49 -0.37
CA ASP A 127 -18.96 10.43 0.16
C ASP A 127 -18.90 11.71 -0.69
N ILE A 128 -18.94 11.58 -2.03
CA ILE A 128 -19.01 12.73 -2.96
C ILE A 128 -20.31 13.53 -2.74
N SER A 129 -21.45 12.85 -2.63
CA SER A 129 -22.76 13.50 -2.46
C SER A 129 -22.88 14.25 -1.12
N SER A 130 -22.22 13.74 -0.08
CA SER A 130 -22.20 14.36 1.26
C SER A 130 -21.29 15.60 1.32
N ALA A 131 -20.34 15.72 0.40
CA ALA A 131 -19.41 16.83 0.34
C ALA A 131 -20.02 18.02 -0.43
N LYS A 132 -20.76 18.87 0.28
CA LYS A 132 -21.59 20.00 -0.22
C LYS A 132 -20.95 20.95 -1.24
N HIS A 133 -19.62 21.03 -1.32
CA HIS A 133 -18.88 21.90 -2.24
C HIS A 133 -17.94 21.16 -3.20
N PHE A 134 -17.94 19.83 -3.16
CA PHE A 134 -16.94 19.03 -3.86
C PHE A 134 -17.20 18.93 -5.36
N ALA A 135 -18.48 18.88 -5.76
CA ALA A 135 -18.94 18.82 -7.14
C ALA A 135 -19.84 20.00 -7.55
N ALA A 136 -20.02 21.00 -6.67
CA ALA A 136 -20.87 22.14 -6.95
C ALA A 136 -20.30 23.03 -8.07
N ASN A 137 -21.19 23.57 -8.92
CA ASN A 137 -20.88 24.54 -9.98
C ASN A 137 -20.53 25.91 -9.41
#